data_AF-A0A496TPA4-F1
#
_entry.id   AF-A0A496TPA4-F1
#
_cell.length_a   1.000
_cell.length_b   1.000
_cell.length_c   1.000
_cell.angle_alpha   90.00
_cell.angle_beta   90.00
_cell.angle_gamma   90.00
#
_symmetry.space_group_name_H-M   'P 1'
#
loop_
_entity.id
_entity.type
_entity.pdbx_description
1 polymer ?
#
loop_
_entity_poly.entity_id
_entity_poly.type
_entity_poly.pdbx_seq_one_letter_code
_entity_poly.pdbx_strand_id
1 'polypeptide(L)'
;IIIVALFLFCKKSGTNETYGLCKVEGTVYLDNQPYAGAEVEYGFAVVRGSTIGTELVWTASQIIRTDNNGYYSFSRKQVNDRYDYRVRAKHPIKGYWSEHFRGTIMGGTTKTHNFSFTSE
;
A
#
# COMPACT_ATOMS: atom_id res chain seq x y z
N ILE A 1 -42.81 -41.92 -11.65
CA ILE A 1 -42.40 -41.47 -10.30
C ILE A 1 -40.94 -41.05 -10.39
N ILE A 2 -40.69 -39.75 -10.23
CA ILE A 2 -39.38 -39.09 -10.28
C ILE A 2 -38.92 -38.90 -8.83
N ILE A 3 -37.68 -39.27 -8.49
CA ILE A 3 -37.00 -38.74 -7.30
C ILE A 3 -35.55 -38.40 -7.69
N VAL A 4 -35.36 -37.11 -7.98
CA VAL A 4 -34.06 -36.44 -8.11
C VAL A 4 -33.61 -36.10 -6.70
N ALA A 5 -32.57 -36.76 -6.20
CA ALA A 5 -31.97 -36.43 -4.91
C ALA A 5 -30.88 -35.37 -5.11
N LEU A 6 -31.30 -34.10 -5.07
CA LEU A 6 -30.44 -32.93 -4.91
C LEU A 6 -29.85 -32.93 -3.50
N PHE A 7 -28.60 -33.39 -3.34
CA PHE A 7 -27.84 -33.14 -2.12
C PHE A 7 -27.35 -31.68 -2.14
N LEU A 8 -28.19 -30.80 -1.57
CA LEU A 8 -27.85 -29.45 -1.15
C LEU A 8 -26.84 -29.54 0.01
N PHE A 9 -25.55 -29.65 -0.32
CA PHE A 9 -24.50 -29.31 0.63
C PHE A 9 -24.42 -27.79 0.77
N CYS A 10 -25.22 -27.26 1.70
CA CYS A 10 -25.00 -25.94 2.28
C CYS A 10 -23.62 -25.90 2.95
N LYS A 11 -22.59 -25.51 2.21
CA LYS A 11 -21.33 -25.05 2.81
C LYS A 11 -21.63 -23.75 3.55
N LYS A 12 -21.72 -23.87 4.87
CA LYS A 12 -21.65 -22.76 5.83
C LYS A 12 -20.44 -21.90 5.46
N SER A 13 -20.67 -20.71 4.90
CA SER A 13 -19.63 -19.70 4.68
C SER A 13 -19.05 -19.35 6.04
N GLY A 14 -17.88 -19.91 6.35
CA GLY A 14 -17.02 -19.37 7.39
C GLY A 14 -16.62 -17.96 6.98
N THR A 15 -16.87 -17.00 7.87
CA THR A 15 -16.31 -15.66 7.80
C THR A 15 -14.78 -15.82 7.78
N ASN A 16 -14.18 -15.73 6.59
CA ASN A 16 -12.74 -15.68 6.45
C ASN A 16 -12.26 -14.33 6.99
N GLU A 17 -11.75 -14.30 8.22
CA GLU A 17 -10.92 -13.20 8.68
C GLU A 17 -9.73 -13.08 7.71
N THR A 18 -9.78 -12.10 6.81
CA THR A 18 -8.79 -11.94 5.76
C THR A 18 -7.58 -11.22 6.35
N TYR A 19 -6.76 -11.95 7.10
CA TYR A 19 -5.41 -11.52 7.47
C TYR A 19 -4.54 -11.47 6.22
N GLY A 20 -4.69 -10.42 5.42
CA GLY A 20 -3.94 -10.25 4.19
C GLY A 20 -2.75 -9.31 4.38
N LEU A 21 -1.55 -9.75 3.96
CA LEU A 21 -0.41 -8.85 3.81
C LEU A 21 -0.76 -7.82 2.73
N CYS A 22 -0.71 -6.54 3.08
CA CYS A 22 -0.89 -5.46 2.12
C CYS A 22 0.48 -4.89 1.72
N LYS A 23 0.63 -4.51 0.45
CA LYS A 23 1.90 -4.00 -0.09
C LYS A 23 1.72 -2.69 -0.84
N VAL A 24 2.65 -1.77 -0.62
CA VAL A 24 2.83 -0.58 -1.47
C VAL A 24 4.22 -0.65 -2.04
N GLU A 25 4.33 -0.78 -3.35
CA GLU A 25 5.58 -1.04 -4.05
C GLU A 25 5.69 -0.19 -5.32
N GLY A 26 6.84 -0.23 -5.96
CA GLY A 26 7.08 0.48 -7.21
C GLY A 26 8.54 0.66 -7.52
N THR A 27 8.82 1.42 -8.58
CA THR A 27 10.18 1.73 -9.03
C THR A 27 10.39 3.24 -9.10
N VAL A 28 11.55 3.71 -8.62
CA VAL A 28 12.00 5.09 -8.80
C VAL A 28 12.90 5.15 -10.04
N TYR A 29 12.62 6.10 -10.93
CA TYR A 29 13.37 6.36 -12.13
C TYR A 29 14.01 7.75 -12.08
N LEU A 30 15.22 7.85 -12.61
CA LEU A 30 15.91 9.10 -12.93
C LEU A 30 16.29 9.05 -14.41
N ASP A 31 15.85 10.03 -15.18
CA ASP A 31 16.09 10.09 -16.63
C ASP A 31 15.65 8.81 -17.36
N ASN A 32 14.46 8.31 -16.97
CA ASN A 32 13.86 7.07 -17.46
C ASN A 32 14.65 5.79 -17.18
N GLN A 33 15.68 5.84 -16.32
CA GLN A 33 16.42 4.66 -15.86
C GLN A 33 16.10 4.35 -14.40
N PRO A 34 15.93 3.08 -14.00
CA PRO A 34 15.72 2.74 -12.59
C PRO A 34 16.89 3.23 -11.72
N TYR A 35 16.58 3.85 -10.60
CA TYR A 35 17.57 4.49 -9.75
C TYR A 35 17.70 3.79 -8.39
N ALA A 36 18.88 3.24 -8.12
CA ALA A 36 19.21 2.59 -6.86
C ALA A 36 19.54 3.60 -5.75
N GLY A 37 19.09 3.33 -4.52
CA GLY A 37 19.40 4.17 -3.36
C GLY A 37 18.51 5.40 -3.17
N ALA A 38 17.46 5.59 -3.96
CA ALA A 38 16.49 6.67 -3.77
C ALA A 38 15.72 6.47 -2.46
N GLU A 39 15.55 7.54 -1.67
CA GLU A 39 14.75 7.49 -0.45
C GLU A 39 13.25 7.54 -0.78
N VAL A 40 12.50 6.57 -0.28
CA VAL A 40 11.04 6.51 -0.41
C VAL A 40 10.43 6.55 0.98
N GLU A 41 9.50 7.47 1.19
CA GLU A 41 8.76 7.63 2.43
C GLU A 41 7.36 7.04 2.28
N TYR A 42 6.97 6.24 3.27
CA TYR A 42 5.66 5.63 3.37
C TYR A 42 5.03 5.94 4.72
N GLY A 43 3.75 6.29 4.73
CA GLY A 43 2.97 6.47 5.95
C GLY A 43 1.57 5.89 5.79
N PHE A 44 0.95 5.57 6.91
CA PHE A 44 -0.45 5.18 6.94
C PHE A 44 -1.22 6.03 7.95
N ALA A 45 -2.52 6.16 7.74
CA ALA A 45 -3.40 6.80 8.70
C ALA A 45 -4.19 5.75 9.47
N VAL A 46 -4.46 6.08 10.74
CA VAL A 46 -5.47 5.41 11.54
C VAL A 46 -6.64 6.36 11.70
N VAL A 47 -7.86 5.83 11.64
CA VAL A 47 -9.05 6.61 11.95
C VAL A 47 -9.12 6.74 13.47
N ARG A 48 -9.02 7.97 13.98
CA ARG A 48 -9.30 8.25 15.38
C ARG A 48 -10.72 8.80 15.47
N GLY A 49 -11.63 7.99 16.01
CA GLY A 49 -13.00 8.41 16.25
C GLY A 49 -13.07 9.35 17.46
N SER A 50 -13.79 10.46 17.31
CA SER A 50 -14.27 11.30 18.41
C SER A 50 -15.78 11.50 18.27
N THR A 51 -16.44 11.92 19.34
CA THR A 51 -17.88 12.25 19.36
C THR A 51 -18.27 13.36 18.36
N ILE A 52 -17.29 14.07 17.79
CA ILE A 52 -17.46 15.26 16.94
C ILE A 52 -16.99 15.01 15.49
N GLY A 53 -16.41 13.84 15.19
CA GLY A 53 -16.00 13.48 13.82
C GLY A 53 -14.90 12.43 13.75
N THR A 54 -14.64 11.96 12.52
CA THR A 54 -13.52 11.05 12.20
C THR A 54 -12.34 11.84 11.64
N GLU A 55 -11.21 11.80 12.32
CA GLU A 55 -9.95 12.38 11.83
C GLU A 55 -8.97 11.27 11.41
N LEU A 56 -8.29 11.49 10.27
CA LEU A 56 -7.18 10.64 9.84
C LEU A 56 -5.89 11.10 10.53
N VAL A 57 -5.41 10.29 11.48
CA VAL A 57 -4.15 10.54 12.16
C VAL A 57 -3.06 9.73 11.46
N TRP A 58 -2.14 10.42 10.78
CA TRP A 58 -0.99 9.80 10.14
C TRP A 58 0.02 9.32 11.17
N THR A 59 0.46 8.07 11.06
CA THR A 59 1.54 7.55 11.89
C THR A 59 2.90 8.09 11.45
N ALA A 60 3.91 7.84 12.29
CA ALA A 60 5.31 8.03 11.89
C ALA A 60 5.57 7.31 10.56
N SER A 61 6.21 8.02 9.64
CA SER A 61 6.56 7.49 8.34
C SER A 61 7.74 6.51 8.45
N GLN A 62 7.75 5.49 7.59
CA GLN A 62 8.90 4.64 7.34
C GLN A 62 9.63 5.17 6.11
N ILE A 63 10.97 5.15 6.12
CA ILE A 63 11.79 5.50 4.97
C ILE A 63 12.66 4.28 4.62
N ILE A 64 12.63 3.88 3.36
CA ILE A 64 13.54 2.86 2.80
C ILE A 64 14.30 3.44 1.61
N ARG A 65 15.35 2.74 1.21
CA ARG A 65 16.06 3.02 -0.04
C ARG A 65 15.70 1.98 -1.09
N THR A 66 15.60 2.41 -2.34
CA THR A 66 15.40 1.50 -3.47
C THR A 66 16.58 0.56 -3.65
N ASP A 67 16.31 -0.66 -4.15
CA ASP A 67 17.34 -1.64 -4.48
C ASP A 67 18.06 -1.32 -5.80
N ASN A 68 18.94 -2.23 -6.25
CA ASN A 68 19.72 -2.06 -7.48
C ASN A 68 18.88 -1.92 -8.76
N ASN A 69 17.61 -2.33 -8.74
CA ASN A 69 16.68 -2.19 -9.86
C ASN A 69 15.75 -0.97 -9.67
N GLY A 70 16.08 -0.07 -8.73
CA GLY A 70 15.24 1.06 -8.37
C GLY A 70 13.94 0.69 -7.68
N TYR A 71 13.78 -0.57 -7.26
CA TYR A 71 12.55 -1.08 -6.69
C TYR A 71 12.46 -0.82 -5.18
N TYR A 72 11.25 -0.52 -4.71
CA TYR A 72 10.92 -0.41 -3.29
C TYR A 72 9.65 -1.20 -2.98
N SER A 73 9.53 -1.69 -1.74
CA SER A 73 8.32 -2.37 -1.27
C SER A 73 8.14 -2.19 0.22
N PHE A 74 7.02 -1.59 0.61
CA PHE A 74 6.52 -1.56 1.98
C PHE A 74 5.48 -2.65 2.14
N SER A 75 5.61 -3.44 3.20
CA SER A 75 4.64 -4.47 3.53
C SER A 75 4.12 -4.28 4.94
N ARG A 76 2.83 -4.44 5.12
CA ARG A 76 2.21 -4.41 6.45
C ARG A 76 1.24 -5.57 6.60
N LYS A 77 1.33 -6.26 7.73
CA LYS A 77 0.28 -7.21 8.14
C LYS A 77 -0.93 -6.41 8.59
N GLN A 78 -2.06 -6.59 7.90
CA GLN A 78 -3.28 -5.89 8.22
C GLN A 78 -4.15 -6.75 9.14
N VAL A 79 -4.73 -6.11 10.16
CA VAL A 79 -5.69 -6.72 11.11
C VAL A 79 -7.13 -6.33 10.77
N ASN A 80 -7.33 -5.23 10.03
CA ASN A 80 -8.65 -4.70 9.60
C ASN A 80 -8.75 -4.68 8.08
N ASP A 81 -9.94 -4.55 7.50
CA ASP A 81 -10.14 -4.68 6.04
C ASP A 81 -9.55 -3.53 5.20
N ARG A 82 -9.37 -2.33 5.77
CA ARG A 82 -9.02 -1.11 5.00
C ARG A 82 -8.19 -0.10 5.82
N TYR A 83 -7.19 0.55 5.20
CA TYR A 83 -6.56 1.78 5.73
C TYR A 83 -6.10 2.71 4.62
N ASP A 84 -5.89 3.98 4.98
CA ASP A 84 -5.35 5.00 4.09
C ASP A 84 -3.84 5.08 4.19
N TYR A 85 -3.17 5.15 3.05
CA TYR A 85 -1.73 5.27 2.94
C TYR A 85 -1.33 6.50 2.16
N ARG A 86 -0.07 6.90 2.36
CA ARG A 86 0.62 7.87 1.54
C ARG A 86 2.03 7.38 1.22
N VAL A 87 2.50 7.69 0.02
CA VAL A 87 3.87 7.38 -0.41
C VAL A 87 4.42 8.53 -1.24
N ARG A 88 5.70 8.83 -1.06
CA ARG A 88 6.44 9.81 -1.86
C ARG A 88 7.90 9.40 -1.97
N ALA A 89 8.59 9.88 -3.00
CA ALA A 89 10.02 9.64 -3.17
C ALA A 89 10.80 10.96 -3.11
N LYS A 90 12.04 10.89 -2.65
CA LYS A 90 12.98 12.00 -2.68
C LYS A 90 13.71 11.99 -4.01
N HIS A 91 13.79 13.16 -4.63
CA HIS A 91 14.56 13.37 -5.83
C HIS A 91 16.03 12.98 -5.58
N PRO A 92 16.62 12.04 -6.35
CA PRO A 92 17.94 11.49 -6.03
C PRO A 92 19.08 12.50 -6.00
N ILE A 93 19.08 13.46 -6.92
CA ILE A 93 20.13 14.49 -7.03
C ILE A 93 19.78 15.74 -6.21
N LYS A 94 18.62 16.34 -6.47
CA LYS A 94 18.20 17.63 -5.91
C LYS A 94 17.67 17.55 -4.48
N GLY A 95 17.35 16.36 -3.96
CA GLY A 95 16.99 16.15 -2.56
C GLY A 95 15.61 16.63 -2.11
N TYR A 96 14.80 17.24 -2.97
CA TYR A 96 13.41 17.58 -2.65
C TYR A 96 12.50 16.35 -2.67
N TRP A 97 11.39 16.40 -1.93
CA TRP A 97 10.41 15.31 -1.93
C TRP A 97 9.34 15.55 -3.00
N SER A 98 8.87 14.47 -3.65
CA SER A 98 7.67 14.52 -4.47
C SER A 98 6.43 14.80 -3.62
N GLU A 99 5.35 15.19 -4.28
CA GLU A 99 4.01 15.12 -3.69
C GLU A 99 3.69 13.71 -3.22
N HIS A 100 2.82 13.62 -2.21
CA HIS A 100 2.31 12.33 -1.76
C HIS A 100 1.30 11.77 -2.75
N PHE A 101 1.53 10.56 -3.24
CA PHE A 101 0.41 9.70 -3.64
C PHE A 101 -0.34 9.30 -2.38
N ARG A 102 -1.65 9.47 -2.39
CA ARG A 102 -2.53 9.06 -1.30
C ARG A 102 -3.57 8.10 -1.84
N GLY A 103 -3.94 7.13 -1.02
CA GLY A 103 -5.01 6.22 -1.38
C GLY A 103 -5.39 5.32 -0.24
N THR A 104 -6.28 4.39 -0.55
CA THR A 104 -6.69 3.35 0.38
C THR A 104 -6.21 1.99 -0.13
N ILE A 105 -5.78 1.13 0.78
CA ILE A 105 -5.42 -0.25 0.49
C ILE A 105 -6.18 -1.22 1.42
N MET A 106 -6.50 -2.39 0.88
CA MET A 106 -7.19 -3.46 1.60
C MET A 106 -6.24 -4.61 1.92
N GLY A 107 -6.58 -5.41 2.94
CA GLY A 107 -5.81 -6.59 3.29
C GLY A 107 -5.64 -7.52 2.08
N GLY A 108 -4.41 -7.98 1.85
CA GLY A 108 -4.10 -8.92 0.76
C GLY A 108 -3.93 -8.29 -0.62
N THR A 109 -3.97 -6.95 -0.70
CA THR A 109 -3.80 -6.24 -1.97
C THR A 109 -2.44 -5.56 -2.09
N THR A 110 -2.00 -5.34 -3.32
CA THR A 110 -0.80 -4.58 -3.68
C THR A 110 -1.19 -3.30 -4.41
N LYS A 111 -0.55 -2.18 -4.09
CA LYS A 111 -0.63 -0.92 -4.82
C LYS A 111 0.75 -0.56 -5.38
N THR A 112 0.81 -0.27 -6.67
CA THR A 112 2.04 0.09 -7.36
C THR A 112 2.07 1.58 -7.65
N HIS A 113 3.14 2.28 -7.25
CA HIS A 113 3.39 3.69 -7.56
C HIS A 113 4.81 3.88 -8.07
N ASN A 114 4.97 4.34 -9.30
CA ASN A 114 6.29 4.66 -9.82
C ASN A 114 6.55 6.16 -9.65
N PHE A 115 7.80 6.52 -9.36
CA PHE A 115 8.25 7.91 -9.31
C PHE A 115 9.26 8.13 -10.42
N SER A 116 9.08 9.17 -11.23
CA SER A 116 10.02 9.52 -12.29
C SER A 116 10.53 10.93 -12.08
N PHE A 117 11.84 11.09 -12.12
CA PHE A 117 12.55 12.36 -11.97
C PHE A 117 13.45 12.62 -13.17
N THR A 118 13.81 13.87 -13.36
CA THR A 118 14.79 14.34 -14.36
C THR A 118 16.01 14.91 -13.64
N SER A 119 17.22 14.64 -14.14
CA SER A 119 18.44 15.22 -13.57
C SER A 119 18.57 16.72 -13.82
N GLU A 120 18.00 17.20 -14.93
CA GLU A 120 17.91 18.63 -15.30
C GLU A 120 17.11 19.45 -14.31
#